data_AF-A0A8B8G5X8-F1
#
_entry.id   AF-A0A8B8G5X8-F1
#
_cell.length_a   1.000
_cell.length_b   1.000
_cell.length_c   1.000
_cell.angle_alpha   90.00
_cell.angle_beta   90.00
_cell.angle_gamma   90.00
#
_symmetry.space_group_name_H-M   'P 1'
#
loop_
_entity.id
_entity.type
_entity.pdbx_description
1 polymer ?
#
loop_
_entity_poly.entity_id
_entity_poly.type
_entity_poly.pdbx_seq_one_letter_code
_entity_poly.pdbx_strand_id
1 'polypeptide(L)'
;MLIREDVNLVVSRKILTLVTIKILPELSDVQSKLLAQTSLAQIRSRPDVFVHQAADICQYLAKIYEKENNWKDAAELLITIDLRKFSHEYAFENYINIARLYLEDGQASNAETYIKKATKFLITVDNELLQIRYKKMFTQILEYQNKFVEAALQYYELSVMISLPQEICLSFYKNSFECAVLSSIGPTRFRMFSLLYRDERSTDLAEFLILRKLCFSHILTPKDISEIYGMLQPNKQNAKNSVSIFHLAILEHNIFGVSKVYKNIFIDSLGYILGVDARTAESAVANMISEDRIHGSIDQIDNLIHFRTTSNAPAITMFARENLIKLFYCEIDHMLYYHMLTDSRTFKP
;
A
#
# COMPACT_ATOMS: atom_id res chain seq x y z
N MET A 1 34.70 -28.39 22.57
CA MET A 1 36.17 -28.54 22.42
C MET A 1 36.76 -27.46 21.54
N LEU A 2 36.15 -27.13 20.40
CA LEU A 2 36.66 -26.14 19.42
C LEU A 2 36.72 -24.67 19.90
N ILE A 3 35.97 -24.31 20.93
CA ILE A 3 35.80 -22.90 21.37
C ILE A 3 36.78 -22.52 22.50
N ARG A 4 37.53 -23.50 23.03
CA ARG A 4 38.54 -23.27 24.07
C ARG A 4 39.67 -22.36 23.57
N GLU A 5 40.34 -21.68 24.49
CA GLU A 5 41.37 -20.68 24.17
C GLU A 5 42.67 -21.28 23.61
N ASP A 6 42.94 -22.54 23.94
CA ASP A 6 44.10 -23.33 23.51
C ASP A 6 44.01 -23.82 22.06
N VAL A 7 42.85 -23.66 21.41
CA VAL A 7 42.63 -24.14 20.04
C VAL A 7 42.84 -23.01 19.03
N ASN A 8 43.55 -23.31 17.94
CA ASN A 8 43.80 -22.37 16.85
C ASN A 8 42.48 -21.84 16.25
N LEU A 9 42.29 -20.52 16.31
CA LEU A 9 41.06 -19.85 15.86
C LEU A 9 40.74 -20.08 14.38
N VAL A 10 41.74 -20.17 13.52
CA VAL A 10 41.54 -20.42 12.08
C VAL A 10 40.91 -21.80 11.88
N VAL A 11 41.41 -22.80 12.60
CA VAL A 11 40.89 -24.17 12.58
C VAL A 11 39.47 -24.20 13.16
N SER A 12 39.25 -23.58 14.32
CA SER A 12 37.93 -23.53 14.96
C SER A 12 36.88 -22.85 14.08
N ARG A 13 37.20 -21.70 13.49
CA ARG A 13 36.30 -20.98 12.57
C ARG A 13 35.97 -21.82 11.35
N LYS A 14 36.98 -22.44 10.73
CA LYS A 14 36.78 -23.29 9.54
C LYS A 14 35.90 -24.49 9.85
N ILE A 15 36.10 -25.16 10.98
CA ILE A 15 35.29 -26.30 11.39
C ILE A 15 33.86 -25.86 11.70
N LEU A 16 33.65 -24.77 12.45
CA LEU A 16 32.31 -24.26 12.73
C LEU A 16 31.55 -23.85 11.45
N THR A 17 32.25 -23.23 10.49
CA THR A 17 31.65 -22.93 9.18
C THR A 17 31.28 -24.21 8.42
N LEU A 18 32.12 -25.26 8.47
CA LEU A 18 31.80 -26.56 7.88
C LEU A 18 30.60 -27.25 8.56
N VAL A 19 30.46 -27.10 9.89
CA VAL A 19 29.30 -27.60 10.61
C VAL A 19 28.03 -26.97 10.04
N THR A 20 27.99 -25.65 9.87
CA THR A 20 26.81 -24.96 9.35
C THR A 20 26.51 -25.29 7.90
N ILE A 21 27.53 -25.33 7.04
CA ILE A 21 27.33 -25.45 5.58
C ILE A 21 27.13 -26.91 5.15
N LYS A 22 27.77 -27.88 5.81
CA LYS A 22 27.73 -29.29 5.39
C LYS A 22 26.98 -30.21 6.35
N ILE A 23 27.26 -30.11 7.65
CA ILE A 23 26.75 -31.09 8.62
C ILE A 23 25.27 -30.81 8.95
N LEU A 24 24.90 -29.57 9.26
CA LEU A 24 23.52 -29.25 9.61
C LEU A 24 22.51 -29.64 8.49
N PRO A 25 22.77 -29.37 7.20
CA PRO A 25 21.87 -29.80 6.12
C PRO A 25 21.70 -31.30 5.94
N GLU A 26 22.67 -32.13 6.36
CA GLU A 26 22.61 -33.60 6.24
C GLU A 26 21.81 -34.26 7.37
N LEU A 27 21.61 -33.56 8.48
CA LEU A 27 20.89 -34.03 9.65
C LEU A 27 19.38 -33.73 9.54
N SER A 28 18.56 -34.43 10.34
CA SER A 28 17.13 -34.08 10.43
C SER A 28 16.94 -32.74 11.12
N ASP A 29 15.85 -32.01 10.80
CA ASP A 29 15.60 -30.67 11.37
C ASP A 29 15.65 -30.66 12.92
N VAL A 30 15.22 -31.74 13.58
CA VAL A 30 15.31 -31.91 15.05
C VAL A 30 16.77 -32.00 15.53
N GLN A 31 17.60 -32.81 14.86
CA GLN A 31 19.01 -32.98 15.18
C GLN A 31 19.80 -31.70 14.88
N SER A 32 19.54 -31.06 13.74
CA SER A 32 20.17 -29.81 13.34
C SER A 32 19.84 -28.68 14.30
N LYS A 33 18.58 -28.59 14.76
CA LYS A 33 18.16 -27.63 15.78
C LYS A 33 18.92 -27.83 17.10
N LEU A 34 18.99 -29.06 17.60
CA LEU A 34 19.71 -29.36 18.84
C LEU A 34 21.21 -29.01 18.73
N LEU A 35 21.85 -29.38 17.61
CA LEU A 35 23.25 -29.11 17.37
C LEU A 35 23.52 -27.60 17.22
N ALA A 36 22.67 -26.87 16.49
CA ALA A 36 22.77 -25.43 16.31
C ALA A 36 22.62 -24.68 17.64
N GLN A 37 21.60 -25.00 18.43
CA GLN A 37 21.37 -24.41 19.76
C GLN A 37 22.54 -24.68 20.72
N THR A 38 23.03 -25.92 20.74
CA THR A 38 24.20 -26.30 21.57
C THR A 38 25.46 -25.55 21.12
N SER A 39 25.66 -25.41 19.81
CA SER A 39 26.81 -24.67 19.25
C SER A 39 26.75 -23.19 19.61
N LEU A 40 25.58 -22.55 19.48
CA LEU A 40 25.37 -21.16 19.90
C LEU A 40 25.61 -20.96 21.39
N ALA A 41 25.13 -21.87 22.24
CA ALA A 41 25.36 -21.82 23.69
C ALA A 41 26.85 -21.86 24.04
N GLN A 42 27.65 -22.64 23.31
CA GLN A 42 29.10 -22.66 23.50
C GLN A 42 29.77 -21.38 22.96
N ILE A 43 29.35 -20.88 21.81
CA ILE A 43 29.91 -19.65 21.19
C ILE A 43 29.68 -18.42 22.08
N ARG A 44 28.58 -18.37 22.85
CA ARG A 44 28.29 -17.29 23.81
C ARG A 44 29.39 -17.04 24.84
N SER A 45 30.27 -18.01 25.10
CA SER A 45 31.45 -17.80 25.96
C SER A 45 32.48 -16.82 25.37
N ARG A 46 32.54 -16.70 24.03
CA ARG A 46 33.50 -15.87 23.29
C ARG A 46 32.82 -15.20 22.07
N PRO A 47 31.82 -14.34 22.29
CA PRO A 47 30.91 -13.88 21.25
C PRO A 47 31.61 -13.03 20.17
N ASP A 48 32.63 -12.25 20.54
CA ASP A 48 33.36 -11.39 19.60
C ASP A 48 34.29 -12.16 18.65
N VAL A 49 34.67 -13.39 19.01
CA VAL A 49 35.63 -14.19 18.22
C VAL A 49 34.94 -14.91 17.06
N PHE A 50 33.70 -15.34 17.26
CA PHE A 50 32.95 -16.21 16.35
C PHE A 50 31.68 -15.53 15.81
N VAL A 51 31.70 -14.21 15.64
CA VAL A 51 30.54 -13.40 15.22
C VAL A 51 29.93 -13.91 13.90
N HIS A 52 30.76 -14.18 12.88
CA HIS A 52 30.28 -14.71 11.60
C HIS A 52 29.68 -16.11 11.75
N GLN A 53 30.35 -17.02 12.48
CA GLN A 53 29.86 -18.37 12.69
C GLN A 53 28.53 -18.38 13.47
N ALA A 54 28.40 -17.52 14.49
CA ALA A 54 27.16 -17.36 15.24
C ALA A 54 26.03 -16.89 14.32
N ALA A 55 26.29 -15.88 13.47
CA ALA A 55 25.30 -15.40 12.51
C ALA A 55 24.89 -16.49 11.52
N ASP A 56 25.84 -17.25 10.95
CA ASP A 56 25.54 -18.34 10.02
C ASP A 56 24.65 -19.42 10.67
N ILE A 57 24.94 -19.79 11.93
CA ILE A 57 24.13 -20.75 12.67
C ILE A 57 22.74 -20.18 12.97
N CYS A 58 22.64 -18.90 13.37
CA CYS A 58 21.36 -18.24 13.58
C CYS A 58 20.51 -18.20 12.30
N GLN A 59 21.10 -17.87 11.15
CA GLN A 59 20.42 -17.89 9.85
C GLN A 59 19.87 -19.28 9.51
N TYR A 60 20.69 -20.31 9.71
CA TYR A 60 20.28 -21.68 9.42
C TYR A 60 19.15 -22.13 10.33
N LEU A 61 19.27 -21.87 11.63
CA LEU A 61 18.26 -22.23 12.63
C LEU A 61 16.95 -21.44 12.45
N ALA A 62 17.02 -20.16 12.03
CA ALA A 62 15.84 -19.37 11.68
C ALA A 62 15.07 -19.99 10.50
N LYS A 63 15.76 -20.55 9.50
CA LYS A 63 15.11 -21.28 8.39
C LYS A 63 14.38 -22.54 8.86
N ILE A 64 14.89 -23.25 9.86
CA ILE A 64 14.17 -24.40 10.45
C ILE A 64 12.88 -23.91 11.13
N TYR A 65 12.97 -22.86 11.95
CA TYR A 65 11.78 -22.29 12.59
C TYR A 65 10.77 -21.77 11.56
N GLU A 66 11.23 -21.18 10.45
CA GLU A 66 10.38 -20.76 9.34
C GLU A 66 9.61 -21.92 8.71
N LYS A 67 10.28 -23.06 8.43
CA LYS A 67 9.62 -24.27 7.91
C LYS A 67 8.54 -24.83 8.84
N GLU A 68 8.73 -24.65 10.14
CA GLU A 68 7.78 -25.08 11.17
C GLU A 68 6.67 -24.05 11.43
N ASN A 69 6.63 -22.95 10.68
CA ASN A 69 5.74 -21.80 10.89
C ASN A 69 5.91 -21.13 12.27
N ASN A 70 7.07 -21.28 12.89
CA ASN A 70 7.40 -20.61 14.15
C ASN A 70 8.09 -19.27 13.86
N TRP A 71 7.29 -18.33 13.34
CA TRP A 71 7.76 -17.05 12.81
C TRP A 71 8.41 -16.17 13.87
N LYS A 72 7.81 -16.12 15.07
CA LYS A 72 8.29 -15.32 16.19
C LYS A 72 9.68 -15.77 16.65
N ASP A 73 9.89 -17.06 16.89
CA ASP A 73 11.18 -17.58 17.35
C ASP A 73 12.27 -17.39 16.27
N ALA A 74 11.91 -17.52 14.98
CA ALA A 74 12.81 -17.21 13.88
C ALA A 74 13.26 -15.73 13.90
N ALA A 75 12.32 -14.81 14.11
CA ALA A 75 12.61 -13.38 14.18
C ALA A 75 13.48 -13.03 15.38
N GLU A 76 13.13 -13.53 16.57
CA GLU A 76 13.87 -13.31 17.81
C GLU A 76 15.31 -13.82 17.70
N LEU A 77 15.52 -14.94 17.02
CA LEU A 77 16.84 -15.48 16.75
C LEU A 77 17.67 -14.55 15.86
N LEU A 78 17.11 -14.04 14.75
CA LEU A 78 17.81 -13.12 13.85
C LEU A 78 18.13 -11.78 14.53
N ILE A 79 17.30 -11.31 15.47
CA ILE A 79 17.55 -10.10 16.25
C ILE A 79 18.81 -10.23 17.14
N THR A 80 19.17 -11.44 17.56
CA THR A 80 20.38 -11.65 18.37
C THR A 80 21.69 -11.37 17.63
N ILE A 81 21.65 -11.30 16.29
CA ILE A 81 22.82 -10.99 15.47
C ILE A 81 23.14 -9.50 15.62
N ASP A 82 24.37 -9.18 16.06
CA ASP A 82 24.84 -7.79 16.10
C ASP A 82 25.18 -7.30 14.68
N LEU A 83 24.15 -6.87 13.95
CA LEU A 83 24.23 -6.44 12.55
C LEU A 83 25.20 -5.26 12.31
N ARG A 84 25.59 -4.52 13.34
CA ARG A 84 26.60 -3.43 13.24
C ARG A 84 27.99 -3.94 12.87
N LYS A 85 28.25 -5.23 13.06
CA LYS A 85 29.53 -5.89 12.74
C LYS A 85 29.60 -6.44 11.31
N PHE A 86 28.56 -6.24 10.50
CA PHE A 86 28.44 -6.76 9.14
C PHE A 86 28.32 -5.64 8.11
N SER A 87 28.32 -5.99 6.82
CA SER A 87 28.10 -5.03 5.74
C SER A 87 26.70 -4.41 5.82
N HIS A 88 26.56 -3.18 5.30
CA HIS A 88 25.26 -2.52 5.21
C HIS A 88 24.23 -3.34 4.42
N GLU A 89 24.66 -4.03 3.37
CA GLU A 89 23.80 -4.92 2.57
C GLU A 89 23.29 -6.11 3.40
N TYR A 90 24.16 -6.76 4.17
CA TYR A 90 23.77 -7.87 5.05
C TYR A 90 22.81 -7.41 6.14
N ALA A 91 23.07 -6.25 6.75
CA ALA A 91 22.19 -5.65 7.74
C ALA A 91 20.81 -5.30 7.13
N PHE A 92 20.79 -4.73 5.93
CA PHE A 92 19.57 -4.38 5.21
C PHE A 92 18.71 -5.60 4.93
N GLU A 93 19.29 -6.65 4.36
CA GLU A 93 18.59 -7.92 4.09
C GLU A 93 18.02 -8.54 5.38
N ASN A 94 18.80 -8.54 6.46
CA ASN A 94 18.36 -9.08 7.75
C ASN A 94 17.18 -8.31 8.34
N TYR A 95 17.20 -6.98 8.30
CA TYR A 95 16.08 -6.20 8.80
C TYR A 95 14.80 -6.41 7.98
N ILE A 96 14.91 -6.57 6.65
CA ILE A 96 13.78 -6.94 5.80
C ILE A 96 13.24 -8.32 6.20
N ASN A 97 14.12 -9.31 6.42
CA ASN A 97 13.73 -10.66 6.82
C ASN A 97 13.05 -10.70 8.19
N ILE A 98 13.58 -9.96 9.17
CA ILE A 98 12.96 -9.84 10.51
C ILE A 98 11.56 -9.21 10.38
N ALA A 99 11.42 -8.15 9.58
CA ALA A 99 10.13 -7.50 9.36
C ALA A 99 9.11 -8.45 8.70
N ARG A 100 9.54 -9.25 7.72
CA ARG A 100 8.73 -10.30 7.09
C ARG A 100 8.24 -11.32 8.12
N LEU A 101 9.14 -11.86 8.94
CA LEU A 101 8.78 -12.87 9.93
C LEU A 101 7.75 -12.33 10.94
N TYR A 102 7.90 -11.10 11.42
CA TYR A 102 6.87 -10.50 12.28
C TYR A 102 5.54 -10.23 11.58
N LEU A 103 5.55 -9.95 10.28
CA LEU A 103 4.32 -9.76 9.52
C LEU A 103 3.57 -11.08 9.36
N GLU A 104 4.26 -12.19 9.07
CA GLU A 104 3.69 -13.55 9.03
C GLU A 104 3.12 -13.98 10.39
N ASP A 105 3.74 -13.53 11.50
CA ASP A 105 3.24 -13.75 12.85
C ASP A 105 2.04 -12.85 13.24
N GLY A 106 1.63 -11.92 12.35
CA GLY A 106 0.57 -10.93 12.61
C GLY A 106 0.99 -9.76 13.52
N GLN A 107 2.28 -9.63 13.85
CA GLN A 107 2.82 -8.56 14.69
C GLN A 107 3.28 -7.34 13.88
N ALA A 108 2.33 -6.66 13.21
CA ALA A 108 2.67 -5.55 12.30
C ALA A 108 3.42 -4.37 12.95
N SER A 109 3.21 -4.10 14.24
CA SER A 109 3.96 -3.06 14.97
C SER A 109 5.46 -3.39 15.07
N ASN A 110 5.78 -4.67 15.29
CA ASN A 110 7.16 -5.13 15.32
C ASN A 110 7.75 -5.13 13.91
N ALA A 111 6.99 -5.57 12.90
CA ALA A 111 7.39 -5.48 11.51
C ALA A 111 7.76 -4.04 11.10
N GLU A 112 6.91 -3.06 11.44
CA GLU A 112 7.16 -1.63 11.18
C GLU A 112 8.44 -1.12 11.86
N THR A 113 8.73 -1.60 13.07
CA THR A 113 9.94 -1.22 13.80
C THR A 113 11.20 -1.65 13.05
N TYR A 114 11.23 -2.88 12.53
CA TYR A 114 12.41 -3.41 11.86
C TYR A 114 12.54 -2.92 10.41
N ILE A 115 11.43 -2.75 9.69
CA ILE A 115 11.50 -2.16 8.34
C ILE A 115 11.98 -0.69 8.40
N LYS A 116 11.62 0.09 9.43
CA LYS A 116 12.16 1.44 9.65
C LYS A 116 13.67 1.45 9.95
N LYS A 117 14.19 0.39 10.57
CA LYS A 117 15.65 0.22 10.72
C LYS A 117 16.30 -0.06 9.37
N ALA A 118 15.66 -0.85 8.51
CA ALA A 118 16.12 -1.11 7.14
C ALA A 118 16.17 0.16 6.28
N THR A 119 15.22 1.10 6.44
CA THR A 119 15.14 2.35 5.67
C THR A 119 16.45 3.14 5.64
N LYS A 120 17.23 3.10 6.73
CA LYS A 120 18.53 3.80 6.85
C LYS A 120 19.55 3.36 5.81
N PHE A 121 19.43 2.13 5.32
CA PHE A 121 20.35 1.54 4.35
C PHE A 121 19.89 1.70 2.90
N LEU A 122 18.64 2.15 2.67
CA LEU A 122 18.01 2.20 1.36
C LEU A 122 18.81 3.02 0.34
N ILE A 123 19.45 4.11 0.78
CA ILE A 123 20.27 4.98 -0.08
C ILE A 123 21.69 4.44 -0.24
N THR A 124 22.19 3.67 0.73
CA THR A 124 23.59 3.20 0.75
C THR A 124 23.81 1.87 0.05
N VAL A 125 22.76 1.04 -0.06
CA VAL A 125 22.85 -0.32 -0.64
C VAL A 125 22.42 -0.27 -2.09
N ASP A 126 23.35 -0.49 -3.01
CA ASP A 126 23.15 -0.46 -4.46
C ASP A 126 22.67 -1.80 -5.05
N ASN A 127 21.82 -2.51 -4.30
CA ASN A 127 21.23 -3.77 -4.73
C ASN A 127 19.73 -3.56 -5.01
N GLU A 128 19.40 -3.37 -6.28
CA GLU A 128 18.04 -3.07 -6.74
C GLU A 128 17.03 -4.14 -6.29
N LEU A 129 17.39 -5.43 -6.35
CA LEU A 129 16.52 -6.52 -5.91
C LEU A 129 16.17 -6.41 -4.42
N LEU A 130 17.14 -6.08 -3.57
CA LEU A 130 16.91 -5.85 -2.15
C LEU A 130 16.07 -4.59 -1.90
N GLN A 131 16.29 -3.52 -2.66
CA GLN A 131 15.46 -2.31 -2.58
C GLN A 131 14.00 -2.59 -2.96
N ILE A 132 13.76 -3.38 -4.01
CA ILE A 132 12.41 -3.82 -4.42
C ILE A 132 11.77 -4.68 -3.33
N ARG A 133 12.50 -5.65 -2.75
CA ARG A 133 12.02 -6.47 -1.63
C ARG A 133 11.64 -5.61 -0.43
N TYR A 134 12.49 -4.64 -0.07
CA TYR A 134 12.21 -3.67 0.98
C TYR A 134 10.92 -2.90 0.69
N LYS A 135 10.79 -2.30 -0.51
CA LYS A 135 9.61 -1.52 -0.89
C LYS A 135 8.35 -2.36 -0.79
N LYS A 136 8.36 -3.58 -1.35
CA LYS A 136 7.23 -4.52 -1.26
C LYS A 136 6.84 -4.82 0.19
N MET A 137 7.82 -5.15 1.05
CA MET A 137 7.56 -5.43 2.45
C MET A 137 7.02 -4.22 3.21
N PHE A 138 7.58 -3.03 2.96
CA PHE A 138 7.13 -1.80 3.59
C PHE A 138 5.68 -1.48 3.19
N THR A 139 5.33 -1.65 1.91
CA THR A 139 3.96 -1.47 1.42
C THR A 139 2.97 -2.42 2.08
N GLN A 140 3.33 -3.71 2.22
CA GLN A 140 2.46 -4.69 2.89
C GLN A 140 2.23 -4.37 4.38
N ILE A 141 3.24 -3.83 5.06
CA ILE A 141 3.10 -3.36 6.44
C ILE A 141 2.13 -2.17 6.51
N LEU A 142 2.19 -1.23 5.56
CA LEU A 142 1.24 -0.12 5.48
C LEU A 142 -0.20 -0.61 5.26
N GLU A 143 -0.41 -1.58 4.38
CA GLU A 143 -1.73 -2.21 4.18
C GLU A 143 -2.26 -2.83 5.47
N TYR A 144 -1.43 -3.58 6.21
CA TYR A 144 -1.84 -4.18 7.48
C TYR A 144 -2.22 -3.13 8.53
N GLN A 145 -1.61 -1.95 8.47
CA GLN A 145 -1.93 -0.82 9.34
C GLN A 145 -3.09 0.05 8.85
N ASN A 146 -3.77 -0.35 7.77
CA ASN A 146 -4.83 0.41 7.09
C ASN A 146 -4.36 1.78 6.55
N LYS A 147 -3.06 1.99 6.36
CA LYS A 147 -2.46 3.18 5.74
C LYS A 147 -2.50 3.05 4.22
N PHE A 148 -3.72 2.97 3.67
CA PHE A 148 -3.93 2.55 2.30
C PHE A 148 -3.49 3.60 1.26
N VAL A 149 -3.59 4.90 1.54
CA VAL A 149 -3.13 5.92 0.57
C VAL A 149 -1.61 5.84 0.42
N GLU A 150 -0.89 5.68 1.53
CA GLU A 150 0.55 5.53 1.55
C GLU A 150 0.97 4.24 0.82
N ALA A 151 0.26 3.14 1.06
CA ALA A 151 0.48 1.90 0.33
C ALA A 151 0.21 2.05 -1.18
N ALA A 152 -0.85 2.77 -1.55
CA ALA A 152 -1.19 3.03 -2.95
C ALA A 152 -0.06 3.78 -3.67
N LEU A 153 0.51 4.81 -3.04
CA LEU A 153 1.64 5.56 -3.60
C LEU A 153 2.87 4.66 -3.79
N GLN A 154 3.22 3.82 -2.80
CA GLN A 154 4.35 2.90 -2.91
C GLN A 154 4.13 1.84 -4.00
N TYR A 155 2.93 1.29 -4.12
CA TYR A 155 2.60 0.38 -5.21
C TYR A 155 2.68 1.04 -6.58
N TYR A 156 2.27 2.31 -6.69
CA TYR A 156 2.40 3.03 -7.95
C TYR A 156 3.87 3.24 -8.32
N GLU A 157 4.72 3.62 -7.37
CA GLU A 157 6.17 3.71 -7.59
C GLU A 157 6.77 2.38 -8.09
N LEU A 158 6.36 1.25 -7.50
CA LEU A 158 6.77 -0.08 -7.96
C LEU A 158 6.26 -0.37 -9.38
N SER A 159 5.07 0.12 -9.74
CA SER A 159 4.43 -0.12 -11.04
C SER A 159 5.11 0.57 -12.22
N VAL A 160 5.94 1.58 -11.98
CA VAL A 160 6.63 2.36 -13.02
C VAL A 160 8.13 2.03 -13.11
N MET A 161 8.61 1.04 -12.36
CA MET A 161 10.01 0.62 -12.43
C MET A 161 10.29 -0.14 -13.72
N ILE A 162 11.24 0.36 -14.51
CA ILE A 162 11.60 -0.16 -15.83
C ILE A 162 12.31 -1.53 -15.74
N SER A 163 13.00 -1.79 -14.61
CA SER A 163 13.72 -3.04 -14.37
C SER A 163 12.81 -4.25 -14.14
N LEU A 164 11.53 -4.03 -13.89
CA LEU A 164 10.56 -5.08 -13.62
C LEU A 164 9.80 -5.50 -14.89
N PRO A 165 9.45 -6.80 -15.03
CA PRO A 165 8.55 -7.28 -16.07
C PRO A 165 7.21 -6.54 -16.07
N GLN A 166 6.68 -6.25 -17.27
CA GLN A 166 5.44 -5.48 -17.44
C GLN A 166 4.23 -6.10 -16.71
N GLU A 167 4.15 -7.43 -16.64
CA GLU A 167 3.08 -8.14 -15.91
C GLU A 167 3.12 -7.84 -14.40
N ILE A 168 4.33 -7.81 -13.82
CA ILE A 168 4.54 -7.47 -12.40
C ILE A 168 4.21 -6.01 -12.15
N CYS A 169 4.66 -5.11 -13.04
CA CYS A 169 4.32 -3.69 -12.98
C CYS A 169 2.81 -3.45 -13.03
N LEU A 170 2.10 -4.17 -13.91
CA LEU A 170 0.64 -4.07 -13.99
C LEU A 170 -0.05 -4.59 -12.72
N SER A 171 0.46 -5.67 -12.13
CA SER A 171 -0.03 -6.15 -10.82
C SER A 171 0.13 -5.09 -9.73
N PHE A 172 1.27 -4.40 -9.67
CA PHE A 172 1.47 -3.32 -8.72
C PHE A 172 0.56 -2.11 -8.98
N TYR A 173 0.32 -1.77 -10.25
CA TYR A 173 -0.65 -0.73 -10.61
C TYR A 173 -2.06 -1.06 -10.07
N LYS A 174 -2.50 -2.31 -10.25
CA LYS A 174 -3.80 -2.78 -9.71
C LYS A 174 -3.84 -2.73 -8.19
N ASN A 175 -2.78 -3.14 -7.50
CA ASN A 175 -2.69 -3.03 -6.04
C ASN A 175 -2.79 -1.58 -5.57
N SER A 176 -2.18 -0.65 -6.32
CA SER A 176 -2.26 0.78 -6.06
C SER A 176 -3.70 1.30 -6.17
N PHE A 177 -4.40 0.92 -7.24
CA PHE A 177 -5.81 1.23 -7.42
C PHE A 177 -6.68 0.70 -6.27
N GLU A 178 -6.53 -0.58 -5.90
CA GLU A 178 -7.28 -1.18 -4.81
C GLU A 178 -7.05 -0.46 -3.47
N CYS A 179 -5.79 -0.13 -3.15
CA CYS A 179 -5.47 0.61 -1.93
C CYS A 179 -6.08 2.03 -1.97
N ALA A 180 -6.03 2.71 -3.12
CA ALA A 180 -6.66 4.02 -3.28
C ALA A 180 -8.19 3.95 -3.07
N VAL A 181 -8.84 2.87 -3.53
CA VAL A 181 -10.27 2.62 -3.28
C VAL A 181 -10.56 2.48 -1.79
N LEU A 182 -9.78 1.65 -1.07
CA LEU A 182 -9.95 1.36 0.36
C LEU A 182 -9.59 2.54 1.27
N SER A 183 -8.86 3.53 0.75
CA SER A 183 -8.43 4.66 1.55
C SER A 183 -9.55 5.65 1.89
N SER A 184 -9.40 6.31 3.03
CA SER A 184 -10.29 7.38 3.47
C SER A 184 -10.25 8.59 2.54
N ILE A 185 -11.35 9.35 2.51
CA ILE A 185 -11.41 10.55 1.67
C ILE A 185 -10.46 11.62 2.15
N GLY A 186 -9.71 12.17 1.21
CA GLY A 186 -8.85 13.31 1.45
C GLY A 186 -8.11 13.74 0.19
N PRO A 187 -7.40 14.89 0.25
CA PRO A 187 -6.66 15.43 -0.89
C PRO A 187 -5.66 14.43 -1.48
N THR A 188 -4.99 13.64 -0.64
CA THR A 188 -3.99 12.65 -1.08
C THR A 188 -4.63 11.50 -1.88
N ARG A 189 -5.80 11.01 -1.47
CA ARG A 189 -6.56 9.99 -2.22
C ARG A 189 -6.96 10.50 -3.61
N PHE A 190 -7.47 11.74 -3.71
CA PHE A 190 -7.83 12.32 -5.01
C PHE A 190 -6.63 12.53 -5.93
N ARG A 191 -5.48 12.93 -5.37
CA ARG A 191 -4.22 13.01 -6.12
C ARG A 191 -3.80 11.63 -6.64
N MET A 192 -3.94 10.59 -5.82
CA MET A 192 -3.67 9.21 -6.22
C MET A 192 -4.57 8.75 -7.38
N PHE A 193 -5.88 8.98 -7.30
CA PHE A 193 -6.76 8.67 -8.45
C PHE A 193 -6.44 9.48 -9.69
N SER A 194 -6.07 10.76 -9.54
CA SER A 194 -5.65 11.60 -10.67
C SER A 194 -4.38 11.06 -11.31
N LEU A 195 -3.44 10.54 -10.51
CA LEU A 195 -2.20 9.93 -10.98
C LEU A 195 -2.49 8.65 -11.76
N LEU A 196 -3.30 7.75 -11.20
CA LEU A 196 -3.74 6.51 -11.88
C LEU A 196 -4.48 6.83 -13.18
N TYR A 197 -5.41 7.79 -13.16
CA TYR A 197 -6.24 8.13 -14.31
C TYR A 197 -5.45 8.72 -15.48
N ARG A 198 -4.32 9.40 -15.21
CA ARG A 198 -3.43 9.96 -16.23
C ARG A 198 -2.40 8.97 -16.75
N ASP A 199 -2.27 7.82 -16.12
CA ASP A 199 -1.38 6.75 -16.60
C ASP A 199 -1.92 6.23 -17.92
N GLU A 200 -1.10 6.24 -18.98
CA GLU A 200 -1.52 5.81 -20.32
C GLU A 200 -2.02 4.37 -20.33
N ARG A 201 -1.46 3.52 -19.45
CA ARG A 201 -1.87 2.11 -19.32
C ARG A 201 -3.32 1.97 -18.85
N SER A 202 -3.87 2.99 -18.19
CA SER A 202 -5.18 2.92 -17.56
C SER A 202 -6.31 2.75 -18.57
N THR A 203 -6.17 3.24 -19.80
CA THR A 203 -7.24 3.24 -20.81
C THR A 203 -7.63 1.84 -21.27
N ASP A 204 -6.68 0.90 -21.22
CA ASP A 204 -6.86 -0.48 -21.69
C ASP A 204 -7.35 -1.41 -20.57
N LEU A 205 -7.50 -0.88 -19.35
CA LEU A 205 -7.88 -1.65 -18.18
C LEU A 205 -9.40 -1.64 -17.97
N ALA A 206 -9.91 -2.78 -17.50
CA ALA A 206 -11.34 -2.93 -17.17
C ALA A 206 -11.78 -1.90 -16.10
N GLU A 207 -10.85 -1.54 -15.22
CA GLU A 207 -11.02 -0.61 -14.12
C GLU A 207 -11.18 0.86 -14.58
N PHE A 208 -10.92 1.20 -15.86
CA PHE A 208 -10.86 2.60 -16.34
C PHE A 208 -12.13 3.42 -16.08
N LEU A 209 -13.31 2.86 -16.36
CA LEU A 209 -14.57 3.57 -16.20
C LEU A 209 -14.89 3.87 -14.73
N ILE A 210 -14.59 2.90 -13.86
CA ILE A 210 -14.69 3.04 -12.40
C ILE A 210 -13.68 4.08 -11.90
N LEU A 211 -12.42 3.99 -12.34
CA LEU A 211 -11.37 4.94 -12.00
C LEU A 211 -11.75 6.37 -12.40
N ARG A 212 -12.35 6.55 -13.58
CA ARG A 212 -12.90 7.85 -14.01
C ARG A 212 -13.94 8.36 -13.03
N LYS A 213 -14.93 7.54 -12.64
CA LYS A 213 -15.96 7.92 -11.67
C LYS A 213 -15.34 8.33 -10.32
N LEU A 214 -14.40 7.54 -9.82
CA LEU A 214 -13.69 7.82 -8.56
C LEU A 214 -12.88 9.12 -8.64
N CYS A 215 -12.17 9.35 -9.74
CA CYS A 215 -11.36 10.55 -9.97
C CYS A 215 -12.21 11.82 -10.00
N PHE A 216 -13.38 11.78 -10.64
CA PHE A 216 -14.28 12.93 -10.76
C PHE A 216 -15.34 13.02 -9.66
N SER A 217 -15.24 12.19 -8.62
CA SER A 217 -16.19 12.18 -7.49
C SER A 217 -17.65 11.97 -7.93
N HIS A 218 -17.86 11.13 -8.94
CA HIS A 218 -19.22 10.76 -9.34
C HIS A 218 -19.84 9.80 -8.32
N ILE A 219 -21.14 9.95 -8.06
CA ILE A 219 -21.87 9.02 -7.19
C ILE A 219 -21.85 7.62 -7.82
N LEU A 220 -21.39 6.63 -7.04
CA LEU A 220 -21.28 5.23 -7.46
C LEU A 220 -22.61 4.51 -7.27
N THR A 221 -23.05 3.83 -8.31
CA THR A 221 -24.28 3.01 -8.31
C THR A 221 -24.04 1.63 -7.68
N PRO A 222 -25.09 0.89 -7.26
CA PRO A 222 -24.92 -0.47 -6.74
C PRO A 222 -24.15 -1.41 -7.69
N LYS A 223 -24.32 -1.22 -9.01
CA LYS A 223 -23.57 -1.95 -10.03
C LYS A 223 -22.08 -1.62 -9.98
N ASP A 224 -21.74 -0.34 -9.89
CA ASP A 224 -20.33 0.11 -9.78
C ASP A 224 -19.68 -0.45 -8.52
N ILE A 225 -20.39 -0.43 -7.38
CA ILE A 225 -19.90 -0.95 -6.10
C ILE A 225 -19.61 -2.45 -6.20
N SER A 226 -20.50 -3.20 -6.87
CA SER A 226 -20.34 -4.64 -7.10
C SER A 226 -19.14 -4.93 -8.01
N GLU A 227 -18.94 -4.09 -9.04
CA GLU A 227 -17.81 -4.17 -9.96
C GLU A 227 -16.48 -3.91 -9.24
N ILE A 228 -16.39 -2.83 -8.45
CA ILE A 228 -15.22 -2.50 -7.64
C ILE A 228 -14.90 -3.64 -6.67
N TYR A 229 -15.90 -4.17 -5.99
CA TYR A 229 -15.68 -5.27 -5.05
C TYR A 229 -15.10 -6.50 -5.75
N GLY A 230 -15.59 -6.83 -6.95
CA GLY A 230 -15.06 -7.91 -7.79
C GLY A 230 -13.63 -7.69 -8.28
N MET A 231 -13.15 -6.44 -8.36
CA MET A 231 -11.78 -6.10 -8.73
C MET A 231 -10.77 -6.31 -7.58
N LEU A 232 -11.22 -6.30 -6.32
CA LEU A 232 -10.34 -6.46 -5.16
C LEU A 232 -9.72 -7.87 -5.12
N GLN A 233 -8.47 -7.98 -4.68
CA GLN A 233 -7.86 -9.30 -4.45
C GLN A 233 -8.63 -10.12 -3.38
N PRO A 234 -8.62 -11.47 -3.48
CA PRO A 234 -9.34 -12.34 -2.54
C PRO A 234 -8.98 -12.13 -1.07
N ASN A 235 -7.72 -11.80 -0.77
CA ASN A 235 -7.27 -11.49 0.59
C ASN A 235 -7.96 -10.23 1.16
N LYS A 236 -8.22 -9.21 0.33
CA LYS A 236 -8.94 -7.98 0.70
C LYS A 236 -10.46 -8.17 0.72
N GLN A 237 -11.00 -9.09 -0.07
CA GLN A 237 -12.43 -9.45 -0.05
C GLN A 237 -12.81 -10.29 1.19
N ASN A 238 -11.93 -11.21 1.61
CA ASN A 238 -12.26 -12.17 2.67
C ASN A 238 -11.93 -11.68 4.08
N ALA A 239 -11.11 -10.62 4.20
CA ALA A 239 -10.79 -10.03 5.48
C ALA A 239 -11.95 -9.17 5.99
N LYS A 240 -12.60 -9.59 7.09
CA LYS A 240 -13.75 -8.88 7.69
C LYS A 240 -13.51 -7.38 7.87
N ASN A 241 -12.31 -6.99 8.34
CA ASN A 241 -11.93 -5.59 8.51
C ASN A 241 -11.94 -4.84 7.17
N SER A 242 -11.36 -5.43 6.12
CA SER A 242 -11.28 -4.82 4.79
C SER A 242 -12.64 -4.63 4.12
N VAL A 243 -13.60 -5.54 4.36
CA VAL A 243 -14.98 -5.38 3.85
C VAL A 243 -15.66 -4.17 4.49
N SER A 244 -15.57 -4.02 5.81
CA SER A 244 -16.13 -2.85 6.50
C SER A 244 -15.45 -1.55 6.06
N ILE A 245 -14.12 -1.56 5.90
CA ILE A 245 -13.36 -0.41 5.41
C ILE A 245 -13.79 -0.05 3.98
N PHE A 246 -13.97 -1.05 3.12
CA PHE A 246 -14.45 -0.86 1.76
C PHE A 246 -15.83 -0.18 1.73
N HIS A 247 -16.81 -0.71 2.46
CA HIS A 247 -18.15 -0.13 2.49
C HIS A 247 -18.15 1.30 3.04
N LEU A 248 -17.36 1.57 4.07
CA LEU A 248 -17.21 2.92 4.61
C LEU A 248 -16.59 3.87 3.57
N ALA A 249 -15.50 3.47 2.90
CA ALA A 249 -14.83 4.29 1.90
C ALA A 249 -15.75 4.64 0.71
N ILE A 250 -16.63 3.71 0.31
CA ILE A 250 -17.63 3.92 -0.74
C ILE A 250 -18.76 4.85 -0.26
N LEU A 251 -19.27 4.64 0.96
CA LEU A 251 -20.29 5.49 1.57
C LEU A 251 -19.83 6.94 1.63
N GLU A 252 -18.63 7.16 2.18
CA GLU A 252 -18.00 8.47 2.24
C GLU A 252 -17.80 9.07 0.83
N HIS A 253 -17.45 8.25 -0.17
CA HIS A 253 -17.20 8.73 -1.54
C HIS A 253 -18.48 9.27 -2.15
N ASN A 254 -19.58 8.55 -1.98
CA ASN A 254 -20.88 8.98 -2.45
C ASN A 254 -21.36 10.23 -1.70
N ILE A 255 -21.15 10.33 -0.39
CA ILE A 255 -21.44 11.56 0.38
C ILE A 255 -20.66 12.76 -0.18
N PHE A 256 -19.36 12.58 -0.44
CA PHE A 256 -18.54 13.63 -1.05
C PHE A 256 -19.06 14.03 -2.43
N GLY A 257 -19.42 13.06 -3.28
CA GLY A 257 -20.03 13.32 -4.58
C GLY A 257 -21.34 14.11 -4.47
N VAL A 258 -22.24 13.72 -3.57
CA VAL A 258 -23.48 14.45 -3.28
C VAL A 258 -23.19 15.90 -2.85
N SER A 259 -22.19 16.12 -1.99
CA SER A 259 -21.82 17.47 -1.53
C SER A 259 -21.36 18.41 -2.65
N LYS A 260 -20.96 17.87 -3.81
CA LYS A 260 -20.57 18.64 -5.00
C LYS A 260 -21.76 18.97 -5.90
N VAL A 261 -22.84 18.19 -5.83
CA VAL A 261 -24.02 18.32 -6.69
C VAL A 261 -25.12 19.12 -6.00
N TYR A 262 -25.30 18.93 -4.69
CA TYR A 262 -26.39 19.51 -3.93
C TYR A 262 -25.91 20.62 -3.01
N LYS A 263 -26.66 21.74 -2.95
CA LYS A 263 -26.48 22.76 -1.91
C LYS A 263 -27.05 22.31 -0.57
N ASN A 264 -28.17 21.59 -0.61
CA ASN A 264 -28.80 20.97 0.53
C ASN A 264 -29.58 19.71 0.11
N ILE A 265 -29.82 18.81 1.06
CA ILE A 265 -30.56 17.56 0.84
C ILE A 265 -31.20 17.08 2.14
N PHE A 266 -32.42 16.53 2.07
CA PHE A 266 -33.03 15.87 3.22
C PHE A 266 -32.26 14.62 3.62
N ILE A 267 -32.12 14.34 4.91
CA ILE A 267 -31.36 13.18 5.41
C ILE A 267 -31.95 11.87 4.85
N ASP A 268 -33.27 11.74 4.78
CA ASP A 268 -33.93 10.55 4.22
C ASP A 268 -33.61 10.35 2.73
N SER A 269 -33.59 11.44 1.96
CA SER A 269 -33.25 11.39 0.53
C SER A 269 -31.78 11.02 0.33
N LEU A 270 -30.90 11.53 1.20
CA LEU A 270 -29.49 11.14 1.19
C LEU A 270 -29.34 9.64 1.50
N GLY A 271 -30.01 9.14 2.54
CA GLY A 271 -30.01 7.71 2.88
C GLY A 271 -30.42 6.84 1.69
N TYR A 272 -31.49 7.22 0.98
CA TYR A 272 -31.94 6.53 -0.23
C TYR A 272 -30.87 6.49 -1.34
N ILE A 273 -30.19 7.61 -1.62
CA ILE A 273 -29.12 7.69 -2.63
C ILE A 273 -27.92 6.80 -2.23
N LEU A 274 -27.58 6.77 -0.94
CA LEU A 274 -26.45 6.01 -0.41
C LEU A 274 -26.76 4.52 -0.21
N GLY A 275 -28.03 4.13 -0.20
CA GLY A 275 -28.46 2.77 0.10
C GLY A 275 -28.35 2.40 1.59
N VAL A 276 -28.46 3.37 2.50
CA VAL A 276 -28.41 3.18 3.96
C VAL A 276 -29.59 3.89 4.64
N ASP A 277 -29.85 3.59 5.90
CA ASP A 277 -30.86 4.31 6.67
C ASP A 277 -30.43 5.76 7.00
N ALA A 278 -31.41 6.62 7.28
CA ALA A 278 -31.20 8.03 7.56
C ALA A 278 -30.21 8.29 8.72
N ARG A 279 -30.25 7.48 9.79
CA ARG A 279 -29.35 7.67 10.94
C ARG A 279 -27.91 7.35 10.57
N THR A 280 -27.69 6.29 9.80
CA THR A 280 -26.36 5.95 9.28
C THR A 280 -25.84 7.03 8.34
N ALA A 281 -26.69 7.56 7.44
CA ALA A 281 -26.31 8.65 6.55
C ALA A 281 -25.93 9.93 7.31
N GLU A 282 -26.77 10.34 8.28
CA GLU A 282 -26.52 11.50 9.14
C GLU A 282 -25.20 11.36 9.91
N SER A 283 -25.01 10.22 10.58
CA SER A 283 -23.80 9.93 11.36
C SER A 283 -22.53 9.99 10.49
N ALA A 284 -22.57 9.39 9.29
CA ALA A 284 -21.45 9.43 8.35
C ALA A 284 -21.13 10.86 7.90
N VAL A 285 -22.16 11.66 7.56
CA VAL A 285 -21.96 13.08 7.21
C VAL A 285 -21.42 13.89 8.38
N ALA A 286 -21.94 13.68 9.59
CA ALA A 286 -21.48 14.36 10.80
C ALA A 286 -19.98 14.10 11.05
N ASN A 287 -19.53 12.85 10.90
CA ASN A 287 -18.12 12.49 11.01
C ASN A 287 -17.27 13.15 9.92
N MET A 288 -17.74 13.20 8.68
CA MET A 288 -17.01 13.86 7.60
C MET A 288 -16.91 15.38 7.77
N ILE A 289 -17.91 16.01 8.41
CA ILE A 289 -17.90 17.43 8.76
C ILE A 289 -16.96 17.68 9.94
N SER A 290 -17.02 16.87 11.00
CA SER A 290 -16.19 17.05 12.20
C SER A 290 -14.70 16.84 11.92
N GLU A 291 -14.37 16.01 10.93
CA GLU A 291 -13.00 15.77 10.46
C GLU A 291 -12.54 16.77 9.37
N ASP A 292 -13.30 17.83 9.10
CA ASP A 292 -13.03 18.85 8.07
C ASP A 292 -12.86 18.29 6.63
N ARG A 293 -13.38 17.08 6.37
CA ARG A 293 -13.30 16.43 5.05
C ARG A 293 -14.36 16.96 4.09
N ILE A 294 -15.51 17.37 4.62
CA ILE A 294 -16.59 18.06 3.91
C ILE A 294 -17.00 19.28 4.71
N HIS A 295 -17.38 20.35 4.02
CA HIS A 295 -17.84 21.59 4.66
C HIS A 295 -19.37 21.64 4.59
N GLY A 296 -20.02 21.79 5.74
CA GLY A 296 -21.47 21.82 5.82
C GLY A 296 -22.01 21.97 7.24
N SER A 297 -23.32 21.87 7.38
CA SER A 297 -24.03 21.83 8.67
C SER A 297 -25.25 20.92 8.56
N ILE A 298 -25.63 20.28 9.67
CA ILE A 298 -26.80 19.42 9.75
C ILE A 298 -27.86 20.14 10.59
N ASP A 299 -29.06 20.30 10.03
CA ASP A 299 -30.25 20.73 10.76
C ASP A 299 -31.10 19.50 11.10
N GLN A 300 -31.07 19.12 12.38
CA GLN A 300 -31.80 17.96 12.88
C GLN A 300 -33.30 18.23 13.08
N ILE A 301 -33.71 19.50 13.17
CA ILE A 301 -35.13 19.86 13.34
C ILE A 301 -35.84 19.75 11.99
N ASP A 302 -35.23 20.32 10.95
CA ASP A 302 -35.76 20.32 9.59
C ASP A 302 -35.34 19.09 8.77
N ASN A 303 -34.56 18.17 9.37
CA ASN A 303 -34.05 16.95 8.75
C ASN A 303 -33.27 17.23 7.45
N LEU A 304 -32.46 18.31 7.45
CA LEU A 304 -31.84 18.87 6.26
C LEU A 304 -30.32 19.04 6.45
N ILE A 305 -29.56 18.62 5.45
CA ILE A 305 -28.10 18.82 5.41
C ILE A 305 -27.81 19.96 4.45
N HIS A 306 -26.99 20.92 4.87
CA HIS A 306 -26.49 22.02 4.05
C HIS A 306 -25.01 21.81 3.74
N PHE A 307 -24.67 21.72 2.46
CA PHE A 307 -23.28 21.65 2.01
C PHE A 307 -22.78 23.05 1.63
N ARG A 308 -21.56 23.38 2.04
CA ARG A 308 -20.87 24.60 1.65
C ARG A 308 -19.91 24.29 0.52
N THR A 309 -20.13 24.90 -0.64
CA THR A 309 -19.16 24.82 -1.74
C THR A 309 -17.94 25.66 -1.37
N THR A 310 -16.79 25.01 -1.15
CA THR A 310 -15.51 25.72 -1.10
C THR A 310 -15.23 26.30 -2.48
N SER A 311 -15.38 27.61 -2.65
CA SER A 311 -15.02 28.33 -3.87
C SER A 311 -13.52 28.21 -4.24
N ASN A 312 -12.70 27.72 -3.31
CA ASN A 312 -11.26 27.50 -3.45
C ASN A 312 -10.85 26.02 -3.35
N ALA A 313 -11.35 25.16 -4.24
CA ALA A 313 -10.70 23.85 -4.43
C ALA A 313 -9.41 24.04 -5.26
N PRO A 314 -8.22 23.67 -4.76
CA PRO A 314 -7.03 23.61 -5.61
C PRO A 314 -7.13 22.36 -6.50
N ALA A 315 -6.71 22.51 -7.77
CA ALA A 315 -6.56 21.49 -8.82
C ALA A 315 -7.83 20.89 -9.48
N ILE A 316 -8.89 20.53 -8.76
CA ILE A 316 -10.07 19.86 -9.38
C ILE A 316 -10.92 20.85 -10.21
N THR A 317 -11.09 22.08 -9.73
CA THR A 317 -11.74 23.16 -10.49
C THR A 317 -10.88 23.68 -11.63
N MET A 318 -9.56 23.52 -11.59
CA MET A 318 -8.67 23.95 -12.68
C MET A 318 -8.86 23.05 -13.92
N PHE A 319 -8.98 21.74 -13.72
CA PHE A 319 -9.31 20.80 -14.80
C PHE A 319 -10.72 20.97 -15.35
N ALA A 320 -11.70 21.23 -14.48
CA ALA A 320 -13.07 21.55 -14.93
C ALA A 320 -13.12 22.89 -15.69
N ARG A 321 -12.37 23.92 -15.26
CA ARG A 321 -12.26 25.20 -15.99
C ARG A 321 -11.54 25.06 -17.32
N GLU A 322 -10.41 24.38 -17.37
CA GLU A 322 -9.66 24.19 -18.63
C GLU A 322 -10.46 23.37 -19.65
N ASN A 323 -11.20 22.35 -19.20
CA ASN A 323 -12.07 21.58 -20.08
C ASN A 323 -13.34 22.36 -20.48
N LEU A 324 -13.94 23.16 -19.58
CA LEU A 324 -15.05 24.05 -19.94
C LEU A 324 -14.60 25.13 -20.92
N ILE A 325 -13.40 25.69 -20.75
CA ILE A 325 -12.81 26.66 -21.66
C ILE A 325 -12.53 26.02 -23.02
N LYS A 326 -11.97 24.81 -23.06
CA LYS A 326 -11.77 24.05 -24.32
C LYS A 326 -13.09 23.68 -25.00
N LEU A 327 -14.12 23.29 -24.24
CA LEU A 327 -15.47 23.04 -24.77
C LEU A 327 -16.09 24.33 -25.33
N PHE A 328 -15.94 25.46 -24.64
CA PHE A 328 -16.43 26.76 -25.10
C PHE A 328 -15.70 27.22 -26.37
N TYR A 329 -14.37 27.05 -26.44
CA TYR A 329 -13.61 27.36 -27.65
C TYR A 329 -13.97 26.42 -28.81
N CYS A 330 -14.13 25.11 -28.56
CA CYS A 330 -14.60 24.18 -29.59
C CYS A 330 -16.01 24.52 -30.09
N GLU A 331 -16.94 24.91 -29.21
CA GLU A 331 -18.28 25.32 -29.61
C GLU A 331 -18.26 26.64 -30.41
N ILE A 332 -17.43 27.61 -30.02
CA ILE A 332 -17.24 28.85 -30.78
C ILE A 332 -16.62 28.58 -32.15
N ASP A 333 -15.57 27.76 -32.24
CA ASP A 333 -14.93 27.40 -33.51
C ASP A 333 -15.88 26.63 -34.42
N HIS A 334 -16.69 25.72 -33.86
CA HIS A 334 -17.70 24.98 -34.62
C HIS A 334 -18.84 25.90 -35.11
N MET A 335 -19.26 26.88 -34.30
CA MET A 335 -20.25 27.90 -34.68
C MET A 335 -19.71 28.86 -35.75
N LEU A 336 -18.47 29.33 -35.62
CA LEU A 336 -17.79 30.18 -36.62
C LEU A 336 -17.59 29.45 -37.95
N TYR A 337 -17.18 28.18 -37.90
CA TYR A 337 -17.03 27.34 -39.08
C TYR A 337 -18.37 27.13 -39.80
N TYR A 338 -19.45 26.85 -39.06
CA TYR A 338 -20.79 26.75 -39.63
C TYR A 338 -21.28 28.07 -40.22
N HIS A 339 -20.99 29.21 -39.58
CA HIS A 339 -21.42 30.52 -40.10
C HIS A 339 -20.69 30.87 -41.41
N MET A 340 -19.38 30.60 -41.50
CA MET A 340 -18.59 30.77 -42.73
C MET A 340 -19.05 29.86 -43.89
N LEU A 341 -19.55 28.66 -43.59
CA LEU A 341 -20.12 27.75 -44.59
C LEU A 341 -21.54 28.15 -45.04
N THR A 342 -22.28 28.89 -44.20
CA THR A 342 -23.61 29.40 -44.57
C THR A 342 -23.55 30.72 -45.34
N ASP A 343 -22.56 31.57 -45.06
CA ASP A 343 -22.38 32.85 -45.78
C ASP A 343 -21.73 32.68 -47.17
N SER A 344 -21.09 31.56 -47.45
CA SER A 344 -20.53 31.25 -48.78
C SER A 344 -21.57 30.78 -49.82
N ARG A 345 -22.87 30.77 -49.48
CA ARG A 345 -23.97 30.40 -50.40
C ARG A 345 -24.74 31.58 -51.03
N THR A 346 -24.30 32.82 -50.85
CA THR A 346 -24.95 34.02 -51.43
C THR A 346 -24.08 34.80 -52.42
N PHE A 347 -23.21 34.12 -53.17
CA PHE A 347 -22.70 34.64 -54.44
C PHE A 347 -23.14 33.73 -55.58
N LYS A 348 -24.28 34.07 -56.19
CA LYS A 348 -24.55 33.68 -57.58
C LYS A 348 -23.77 34.63 -58.50
N PRO A 349 -23.21 34.14 -59.62
CA PRO A 349 -22.68 35.01 -60.66
C PRO A 349 -23.77 35.88 -61.29
#